data_AF-A0A955EAC5-F1
#
_entry.id   AF-A0A955EAC5-F1
#
_cell.length_a   1.000
_cell.length_b   1.000
_cell.length_c   1.000
_cell.angle_alpha   90.00
_cell.angle_beta   90.00
_cell.angle_gamma   90.00
#
_symmetry.space_group_name_H-M   'P 1'
#
loop_
_entity.id
_entity.type
_entity.pdbx_description
1 polymer ?
#
loop_
_entity_poly.entity_id
_entity_poly.type
_entity_poly.pdbx_seq_one_letter_code
_entity_poly.pdbx_strand_id
1 'polypeptide(L)'
;MERVLPSAILAGVCCLCASANAGLIASYQCYDHPDGNENPPPYGLRFDNLFSSIGGTGGVTTFSMNTFGDTVLSVFDDGGGDYRITIAGTVFGGVDTGTGYGFGEGAYALDFEYRANVGPDGTGWVVSPSDPMNTGTLTSLGNPDVANGTIFSMFDVNNGDNDSFLFLQDEHRLAGHPQEGQGYWVGRGWLDSSHHSGGTKDFLFIAIPTPGAASIGLMGVGLAASRRRR
;
A
#
# COMPACT_ATOMS: atom_id res chain seq x y z
N MET A 1 -54.95 -57.50 9.48
CA MET A 1 -54.31 -56.57 10.45
C MET A 1 -53.08 -56.01 9.76
N GLU A 2 -53.26 -54.94 9.00
CA GLU A 2 -52.19 -54.25 8.27
C GLU A 2 -51.42 -53.33 9.23
N ARG A 3 -50.09 -53.48 9.30
CA ARG A 3 -49.22 -52.60 10.08
C ARG A 3 -48.61 -51.56 9.15
N VAL A 4 -48.96 -50.30 9.40
CA VAL A 4 -48.45 -49.10 8.74
C VAL A 4 -47.06 -48.75 9.32
N LEU A 5 -46.11 -48.45 8.42
CA LEU A 5 -44.73 -48.03 8.70
C LEU A 5 -44.67 -46.54 9.10
N PRO A 6 -43.74 -46.10 9.98
CA PRO A 6 -43.36 -44.71 10.06
C PRO A 6 -42.10 -44.44 9.23
N SER A 7 -42.27 -43.64 8.18
CA SER A 7 -41.19 -43.03 7.40
C SER A 7 -40.46 -41.98 8.22
N ALA A 8 -39.15 -42.14 8.41
CA ALA A 8 -38.29 -41.13 9.01
C ALA A 8 -37.92 -40.07 7.95
N ILE A 9 -38.32 -38.83 8.19
CA ILE A 9 -37.95 -37.66 7.38
C ILE A 9 -36.57 -37.20 7.85
N LEU A 10 -35.55 -37.37 7.01
CA LEU A 10 -34.20 -36.85 7.21
C LEU A 10 -34.17 -35.40 6.71
N ALA A 11 -34.19 -34.43 7.63
CA ALA A 11 -34.04 -33.01 7.28
C ALA A 11 -32.54 -32.69 7.09
N GLY A 12 -32.11 -32.55 5.84
CA GLY A 12 -30.77 -32.07 5.50
C GLY A 12 -30.66 -30.56 5.71
N VAL A 13 -29.81 -30.12 6.63
CA VAL A 13 -29.44 -28.72 6.80
C VAL A 13 -28.42 -28.37 5.71
N CYS A 14 -28.85 -27.65 4.68
CA CYS A 14 -27.93 -27.00 3.74
C CYS A 14 -27.33 -25.76 4.40
N CYS A 15 -26.10 -25.88 4.91
CA CYS A 15 -25.29 -24.71 5.25
C CYS A 15 -24.92 -23.97 3.96
N LEU A 16 -25.55 -22.82 3.72
CA LEU A 16 -25.12 -21.87 2.70
C LEU A 16 -23.83 -21.19 3.20
N CYS A 17 -22.68 -21.64 2.72
CA CYS A 17 -21.43 -20.91 2.89
C CYS A 17 -21.52 -19.64 2.03
N ALA A 18 -21.82 -18.50 2.65
CA ALA A 18 -21.64 -17.21 1.99
C ALA A 18 -20.13 -16.96 1.84
N SER A 19 -19.62 -17.01 0.61
CA SER A 19 -18.30 -16.51 0.29
C SER A 19 -18.28 -15.01 0.55
N ALA A 20 -17.58 -14.57 1.59
CA ALA A 20 -17.22 -13.17 1.75
C ALA A 20 -16.35 -12.80 0.55
N ASN A 21 -16.90 -12.05 -0.40
CA ASN A 21 -16.11 -11.47 -1.46
C ASN A 21 -15.42 -10.25 -0.88
N ALA A 22 -14.08 -10.25 -0.92
CA ALA A 22 -13.26 -9.06 -0.70
C ALA A 22 -13.83 -7.88 -1.50
N GLY A 23 -14.37 -6.89 -0.80
CA GLY A 23 -14.99 -5.72 -1.42
C GLY A 23 -13.97 -4.59 -1.51
N LEU A 24 -13.68 -4.09 -2.71
CA LEU A 24 -12.98 -2.81 -2.86
C LEU A 24 -13.84 -1.71 -2.25
N ILE A 25 -13.36 -1.06 -1.18
CA ILE A 25 -14.10 -0.01 -0.46
C ILE A 25 -13.57 1.40 -0.73
N ALA A 26 -12.30 1.52 -1.12
CA ALA A 26 -11.69 2.80 -1.49
C ALA A 26 -10.53 2.59 -2.46
N SER A 27 -10.26 3.60 -3.30
CA SER A 27 -9.16 3.59 -4.27
C SER A 27 -8.68 5.02 -4.51
N TYR A 28 -7.35 5.18 -4.64
CA TYR A 28 -6.67 6.47 -4.69
C TYR A 28 -5.55 6.42 -5.73
N GLN A 29 -5.51 7.41 -6.60
CA GLN A 29 -4.38 7.64 -7.48
C GLN A 29 -3.23 8.25 -6.67
N CYS A 30 -2.07 7.61 -6.70
CA CYS A 30 -0.87 8.05 -5.99
C CYS A 30 0.00 8.95 -6.87
N TYR A 31 0.69 9.88 -6.23
CA TYR A 31 1.61 10.85 -6.83
C TYR A 31 2.81 11.09 -5.91
N ASP A 32 3.92 11.56 -6.49
CA ASP A 32 5.11 11.92 -5.72
C ASP A 32 4.80 12.94 -4.63
N HIS A 33 5.45 12.79 -3.48
CA HIS A 33 5.31 13.77 -2.40
C HIS A 33 6.14 15.02 -2.72
N PRO A 34 5.57 16.23 -2.60
CA PRO A 34 6.29 17.47 -2.95
C PRO A 34 7.47 17.77 -2.00
N ASP A 35 7.35 17.37 -0.74
CA ASP A 35 8.36 17.55 0.32
C ASP A 35 9.09 16.23 0.62
N GLY A 36 9.38 15.44 -0.42
CA GLY A 36 10.29 14.31 -0.29
C GLY A 36 11.68 14.79 0.13
N ASN A 37 12.29 14.15 1.14
CA ASN A 37 13.63 14.53 1.65
C ASN A 37 14.72 14.57 0.56
N GLU A 38 14.54 13.77 -0.50
CA GLU A 38 15.39 13.75 -1.69
C GLU A 38 14.53 14.33 -2.81
N ASN A 39 14.72 15.61 -3.08
CA ASN A 39 14.06 16.31 -4.16
C ASN A 39 14.99 17.46 -4.60
N PRO A 40 15.49 17.46 -5.85
CA PRO A 40 15.18 16.53 -6.95
C PRO A 40 16.04 15.25 -6.99
N PRO A 41 15.52 14.13 -7.55
CA PRO A 41 14.20 14.00 -8.17
C PRO A 41 13.08 13.67 -7.15
N PRO A 42 11.85 14.20 -7.36
CA PRO A 42 10.70 13.86 -6.52
C PRO A 42 10.35 12.38 -6.61
N TYR A 43 9.77 11.83 -5.53
CA TYR A 43 9.48 10.40 -5.42
C TYR A 43 8.21 10.10 -4.63
N GLY A 44 7.67 8.90 -4.88
CA GLY A 44 6.65 8.25 -4.05
C GLY A 44 7.19 7.07 -3.24
N LEU A 45 8.33 6.51 -3.68
CA LEU A 45 9.04 5.40 -3.06
C LEU A 45 10.55 5.70 -3.04
N ARG A 46 11.20 5.52 -1.89
CA ARG A 46 12.66 5.56 -1.74
C ARG A 46 13.15 4.25 -1.18
N PHE A 47 14.29 3.78 -1.69
CA PHE A 47 14.86 2.49 -1.34
C PHE A 47 16.40 2.52 -1.42
N ASP A 48 17.04 3.15 -0.42
CA ASP A 48 18.49 3.33 -0.45
C ASP A 48 19.26 2.02 -0.62
N ASN A 49 20.30 2.06 -1.45
CA ASN A 49 21.19 0.95 -1.78
C ASN A 49 20.50 -0.26 -2.42
N LEU A 50 19.34 -0.09 -3.05
CA LEU A 50 18.61 -1.18 -3.69
C LEU A 50 19.49 -2.01 -4.64
N PHE A 51 20.33 -1.34 -5.43
CA PHE A 51 21.08 -1.98 -6.51
C PHE A 51 22.48 -2.48 -6.12
N SER A 52 22.94 -2.31 -4.87
CA SER A 52 24.28 -2.76 -4.51
C SER A 52 24.46 -4.27 -4.54
N SER A 53 23.37 -5.05 -4.56
CA SER A 53 23.42 -6.52 -4.65
C SER A 53 23.63 -7.01 -6.08
N ILE A 54 23.40 -6.14 -7.07
CA ILE A 54 23.46 -6.47 -8.50
C ILE A 54 24.57 -5.70 -9.24
N GLY A 55 25.54 -5.15 -8.50
CA GLY A 55 26.71 -4.48 -9.07
C GLY A 55 26.65 -2.95 -9.11
N GLY A 56 25.56 -2.33 -8.64
CA GLY A 56 25.49 -0.88 -8.44
C GLY A 56 26.38 -0.41 -7.28
N THR A 57 26.79 0.86 -7.30
CA THR A 57 27.67 1.45 -6.26
C THR A 57 26.96 1.75 -4.93
N GLY A 58 25.68 1.40 -4.78
CA GLY A 58 24.82 1.90 -3.71
C GLY A 58 24.46 3.38 -3.90
N GLY A 59 23.79 3.96 -2.91
CA GLY A 59 23.33 5.36 -2.93
C GLY A 59 21.84 5.50 -2.66
N VAL A 60 21.38 6.75 -2.61
CA VAL A 60 19.96 7.08 -2.55
C VAL A 60 19.30 6.57 -3.83
N THR A 61 18.23 5.78 -3.71
CA THR A 61 17.49 5.27 -4.86
C THR A 61 16.04 5.69 -4.71
N THR A 62 15.50 6.38 -5.70
CA THR A 62 14.16 6.96 -5.65
C THR A 62 13.35 6.56 -6.88
N PHE A 63 12.03 6.48 -6.71
CA PHE A 63 11.10 6.11 -7.76
C PHE A 63 9.90 7.06 -7.77
N SER A 64 9.68 7.67 -8.92
CA SER A 64 8.55 8.54 -9.22
C SER A 64 7.32 7.72 -9.62
N MET A 65 6.19 8.00 -8.97
CA MET A 65 4.84 7.54 -9.32
C MET A 65 4.20 8.43 -10.41
N ASN A 66 4.70 9.66 -10.59
CA ASN A 66 4.14 10.62 -11.53
C ASN A 66 4.48 10.33 -13.00
N THR A 67 5.58 9.61 -13.25
CA THR A 67 6.10 9.42 -14.61
C THR A 67 5.11 8.65 -15.49
N PHE A 68 4.47 7.61 -14.93
CA PHE A 68 3.41 6.86 -15.62
C PHE A 68 2.00 7.26 -15.17
N GLY A 69 1.85 7.71 -13.91
CA GLY A 69 0.56 8.17 -13.39
C GLY A 69 -0.49 7.07 -13.28
N ASP A 70 -0.06 5.82 -13.08
CA ASP A 70 -0.91 4.62 -12.98
C ASP A 70 -0.77 3.91 -11.61
N THR A 71 0.00 4.48 -10.67
CA THR A 71 0.15 3.91 -9.32
C THR A 71 -1.10 4.18 -8.48
N VAL A 72 -1.74 3.12 -7.98
CA VAL A 72 -3.00 3.18 -7.24
C VAL A 72 -2.85 2.50 -5.87
N LEU A 73 -3.33 3.18 -4.83
CA LEU A 73 -3.62 2.57 -3.54
C LEU A 73 -5.08 2.12 -3.50
N SER A 74 -5.33 0.85 -3.19
CA SER A 74 -6.68 0.29 -3.03
C SER A 74 -6.85 -0.30 -1.63
N VAL A 75 -8.03 -0.09 -1.04
CA VAL A 75 -8.41 -0.64 0.26
C VAL A 75 -9.56 -1.61 0.08
N PHE A 76 -9.42 -2.81 0.65
CA PHE A 76 -10.40 -3.88 0.61
C PHE A 76 -10.92 -4.18 2.02
N ASP A 77 -12.22 -4.49 2.11
CA ASP A 77 -12.85 -5.12 3.27
C ASP A 77 -13.04 -6.62 2.94
N ASP A 78 -12.25 -7.46 3.60
CA ASP A 78 -12.26 -8.91 3.41
C ASP A 78 -13.31 -9.59 4.33
N GLY A 79 -14.07 -8.79 5.08
CA GLY A 79 -15.12 -9.21 5.99
C GLY A 79 -14.62 -9.41 7.43
N GLY A 80 -15.55 -9.39 8.38
CA GLY A 80 -15.22 -9.66 9.79
C GLY A 80 -14.36 -8.57 10.47
N GLY A 81 -14.22 -7.41 9.83
CA GLY A 81 -13.32 -6.34 10.28
C GLY A 81 -11.87 -6.52 9.84
N ASP A 82 -11.62 -7.43 8.90
CA ASP A 82 -10.33 -7.63 8.27
C ASP A 82 -10.19 -6.73 7.02
N TYR A 83 -9.09 -6.00 6.96
CA TYR A 83 -8.84 -5.03 5.89
C TYR A 83 -7.50 -5.33 5.22
N ARG A 84 -7.40 -4.95 3.95
CA ARG A 84 -6.18 -5.10 3.16
C ARG A 84 -5.94 -3.85 2.34
N ILE A 85 -4.68 -3.44 2.24
CA ILE A 85 -4.26 -2.34 1.36
C ILE A 85 -3.33 -2.91 0.29
N THR A 86 -3.53 -2.51 -0.97
CA THR A 86 -2.55 -2.73 -2.04
C THR A 86 -2.07 -1.39 -2.59
N ILE A 87 -0.78 -1.29 -2.92
CA ILE A 87 -0.18 -0.18 -3.64
C ILE A 87 0.49 -0.77 -4.88
N ALA A 88 -0.06 -0.51 -6.06
CA ALA A 88 0.42 -1.14 -7.29
C ALA A 88 0.37 -0.21 -8.49
N GLY A 89 1.29 -0.40 -9.44
CA GLY A 89 1.36 0.34 -10.70
C GLY A 89 2.76 0.35 -11.28
N THR A 90 3.06 1.34 -12.12
CA THR A 90 4.38 1.52 -12.71
C THR A 90 5.05 2.74 -12.13
N VAL A 91 6.29 2.58 -11.69
CA VAL A 91 7.15 3.66 -11.20
C VAL A 91 8.40 3.80 -12.07
N PHE A 92 8.99 5.00 -12.11
CA PHE A 92 10.23 5.26 -12.83
C PHE A 92 11.30 5.79 -11.88
N GLY A 93 12.48 5.22 -11.90
CA GLY A 93 13.51 5.60 -10.93
C GLY A 93 14.85 4.93 -11.14
N GLY A 94 15.78 5.23 -10.24
CA GLY A 94 17.17 4.78 -10.27
C GLY A 94 17.96 5.39 -9.11
N VAL A 95 19.29 5.21 -9.10
CA VAL A 95 20.15 5.91 -8.13
C VAL A 95 20.08 7.41 -8.39
N ASP A 96 19.78 8.19 -7.36
CA ASP A 96 19.72 9.65 -7.42
C ASP A 96 21.13 10.24 -7.67
N THR A 97 21.20 11.19 -8.61
CA THR A 97 22.41 11.95 -8.97
C THR A 97 22.33 13.44 -8.61
N GLY A 98 21.24 13.86 -7.97
CA GLY A 98 20.92 15.23 -7.58
C GLY A 98 20.18 16.05 -8.65
N THR A 99 20.08 15.56 -9.89
CA THR A 99 19.30 16.20 -10.98
C THR A 99 18.52 15.20 -11.84
N GLY A 100 18.63 13.91 -11.55
CA GLY A 100 18.06 12.82 -12.33
C GLY A 100 18.54 11.47 -11.79
N TYR A 101 18.47 10.45 -12.63
CA TYR A 101 18.81 9.08 -12.25
C TYR A 101 20.11 8.60 -12.90
N GLY A 102 20.83 7.75 -12.19
CA GLY A 102 22.04 7.06 -12.63
C GLY A 102 21.80 5.56 -12.76
N PHE A 103 22.60 4.74 -12.06
CA PHE A 103 22.51 3.29 -12.14
C PHE A 103 21.07 2.80 -11.88
N GLY A 104 20.60 1.90 -12.74
CA GLY A 104 19.27 1.33 -12.62
C GLY A 104 18.14 2.28 -13.01
N GLU A 105 18.43 3.39 -13.69
CA GLU A 105 17.41 4.25 -14.29
C GLU A 105 16.49 3.44 -15.22
N GLY A 106 15.20 3.41 -14.90
CA GLY A 106 14.22 2.76 -15.74
C GLY A 106 12.85 2.60 -15.10
N ALA A 107 12.00 1.84 -15.78
CA ALA A 107 10.65 1.53 -15.34
C ALA A 107 10.61 0.25 -14.50
N TYR A 108 9.78 0.26 -13.47
CA TYR A 108 9.59 -0.85 -12.54
C TYR A 108 8.11 -1.04 -12.25
N ALA A 109 7.65 -2.29 -12.23
CA ALA A 109 6.33 -2.63 -11.70
C ALA A 109 6.42 -2.70 -10.17
N LEU A 110 5.61 -1.89 -9.51
CA LEU A 110 5.40 -1.89 -8.06
C LEU A 110 4.14 -2.72 -7.75
N ASP A 111 4.26 -3.63 -6.80
CA ASP A 111 3.13 -4.36 -6.22
C ASP A 111 3.43 -4.64 -4.74
N PHE A 112 2.79 -3.89 -3.83
CA PHE A 112 2.94 -4.05 -2.40
C PHE A 112 1.59 -4.24 -1.72
N GLU A 113 1.53 -5.13 -0.73
CA GLU A 113 0.30 -5.46 -0.04
C GLU A 113 0.49 -5.51 1.48
N TYR A 114 -0.34 -4.75 2.18
CA TYR A 114 -0.56 -4.89 3.61
C TYR A 114 -1.76 -5.82 3.83
N ARG A 115 -1.49 -7.09 4.15
CA ARG A 115 -2.50 -8.14 4.41
C ARG A 115 -2.92 -8.24 5.88
N ALA A 116 -2.12 -7.71 6.80
CA ALA A 116 -2.30 -7.91 8.23
C ALA A 116 -2.21 -6.58 8.98
N ASN A 117 -2.94 -6.51 10.09
CA ASN A 117 -2.97 -5.37 11.01
C ASN A 117 -3.41 -4.04 10.38
N VAL A 118 -4.13 -4.09 9.25
CA VAL A 118 -4.76 -2.92 8.66
C VAL A 118 -6.02 -2.59 9.44
N GLY A 119 -6.14 -1.35 9.89
CA GLY A 119 -7.33 -0.86 10.58
C GLY A 119 -7.70 0.57 10.17
N PRO A 120 -8.97 0.96 10.30
CA PRO A 120 -9.36 2.36 10.15
C PRO A 120 -8.77 3.20 11.30
N ASP A 121 -8.26 4.38 10.99
CA ASP A 121 -7.80 5.36 11.97
C ASP A 121 -8.15 6.79 11.53
N GLY A 122 -8.90 7.50 12.36
CA GLY A 122 -9.34 8.86 12.08
C GLY A 122 -9.99 9.02 10.70
N THR A 123 -9.29 9.71 9.79
CA THR A 123 -9.74 9.97 8.42
C THR A 123 -9.39 8.88 7.44
N GLY A 124 -8.53 7.92 7.79
CA GLY A 124 -8.03 6.92 6.85
C GLY A 124 -7.68 5.59 7.49
N TRP A 125 -6.48 5.09 7.22
CA TRP A 125 -6.05 3.75 7.60
C TRP A 125 -4.64 3.72 8.16
N VAL A 126 -4.42 2.80 9.09
CA VAL A 126 -3.11 2.53 9.71
C VAL A 126 -2.81 1.04 9.64
N VAL A 127 -1.53 0.71 9.56
CA VAL A 127 -1.00 -0.64 9.74
C VAL A 127 -0.13 -0.65 10.99
N SER A 128 -0.57 -1.40 12.01
CA SER A 128 0.09 -1.40 13.34
C SER A 128 -0.28 -2.66 14.14
N PRO A 129 0.70 -3.50 14.57
CA PRO A 129 2.13 -3.43 14.26
C PRO A 129 2.47 -3.89 12.83
N SER A 130 3.73 -3.73 12.44
CA SER A 130 4.29 -4.37 11.24
C SER A 130 4.15 -5.91 11.28
N ASP A 131 3.90 -6.54 10.14
CA ASP A 131 3.72 -8.00 10.04
C ASP A 131 4.49 -8.60 8.86
N PRO A 132 5.14 -9.77 8.99
CA PRO A 132 5.82 -10.44 7.87
C PRO A 132 4.91 -10.82 6.69
N MET A 133 3.58 -10.87 6.89
CA MET A 133 2.61 -11.06 5.81
C MET A 133 2.46 -9.82 4.91
N ASN A 134 2.90 -8.66 5.38
CA ASN A 134 2.89 -7.41 4.62
C ASN A 134 4.17 -7.34 3.79
N THR A 135 4.04 -7.56 2.49
CA THR A 135 5.19 -7.69 1.58
C THR A 135 4.83 -7.20 0.18
N GLY A 136 5.85 -7.01 -0.64
CA GLY A 136 5.68 -6.60 -2.02
C GLY A 136 6.91 -6.87 -2.85
N THR A 137 6.82 -6.46 -4.10
CA THR A 137 7.91 -6.53 -5.06
C THR A 137 8.03 -5.24 -5.86
N LEU A 138 9.27 -4.92 -6.19
CA LEU A 138 9.61 -4.00 -7.25
C LEU A 138 10.27 -4.82 -8.36
N THR A 139 9.64 -4.90 -9.52
CA THR A 139 10.11 -5.74 -10.63
C THR A 139 10.60 -4.86 -11.78
N SER A 140 11.88 -5.00 -12.15
CA SER A 140 12.44 -4.28 -13.29
C SER A 140 11.74 -4.69 -14.58
N LEU A 141 11.31 -3.70 -15.37
CA LEU A 141 10.80 -3.91 -16.72
C LEU A 141 11.92 -3.93 -17.78
N GLY A 142 13.18 -3.95 -17.32
CA GLY A 142 14.40 -3.98 -18.12
C GLY A 142 14.98 -2.59 -18.39
N ASN A 143 16.27 -2.44 -18.12
CA ASN A 143 17.08 -1.28 -18.50
C ASN A 143 18.54 -1.71 -18.74
N PRO A 144 19.46 -0.80 -19.13
CA PRO A 144 20.86 -1.17 -19.40
C PRO A 144 21.62 -1.80 -18.23
N ASP A 145 21.22 -1.49 -16.99
CA ASP A 145 21.92 -1.90 -15.76
C ASP A 145 21.24 -3.09 -15.05
N VAL A 146 19.91 -3.20 -15.21
CA VAL A 146 19.05 -4.16 -14.52
C VAL A 146 18.27 -4.98 -15.53
N ALA A 147 18.48 -6.29 -15.51
CA ALA A 147 17.80 -7.20 -16.42
C ALA A 147 16.28 -7.19 -16.20
N ASN A 148 15.53 -7.30 -17.30
CA ASN A 148 14.07 -7.45 -17.24
C ASN A 148 13.67 -8.64 -16.37
N GLY A 149 12.67 -8.45 -15.51
CA GLY A 149 12.20 -9.46 -14.57
C GLY A 149 13.06 -9.61 -13.31
N THR A 150 14.06 -8.74 -13.09
CA THR A 150 14.77 -8.69 -11.81
C THR A 150 13.81 -8.24 -10.72
N ILE A 151 13.65 -9.04 -9.65
CA ILE A 151 12.72 -8.79 -8.56
C ILE A 151 13.48 -8.34 -7.31
N PHE A 152 13.06 -7.22 -6.75
CA PHE A 152 13.45 -6.77 -5.43
C PHE A 152 12.29 -6.98 -4.46
N SER A 153 12.47 -7.88 -3.50
CA SER A 153 11.47 -8.13 -2.45
C SER A 153 11.48 -7.01 -1.41
N MET A 154 10.28 -6.59 -1.03
CA MET A 154 10.04 -5.56 -0.02
C MET A 154 9.24 -6.15 1.14
N PHE A 155 9.53 -5.70 2.35
CA PHE A 155 8.88 -6.15 3.57
C PHE A 155 8.48 -4.95 4.42
N ASP A 156 7.36 -5.06 5.09
CA ASP A 156 6.89 -4.08 6.05
C ASP A 156 7.76 -4.06 7.32
N VAL A 157 8.09 -2.87 7.81
CA VAL A 157 8.76 -2.67 9.09
C VAL A 157 8.14 -1.49 9.82
N ASN A 158 8.24 -1.46 11.15
CA ASN A 158 7.74 -0.33 11.92
C ASN A 158 8.76 0.82 11.99
N ASN A 159 8.25 2.01 12.29
CA ASN A 159 9.02 3.24 12.50
C ASN A 159 9.73 3.34 13.85
N GLY A 160 9.74 2.27 14.65
CA GLY A 160 10.17 2.28 16.06
C GLY A 160 9.08 2.67 17.06
N ASP A 161 7.98 3.27 16.60
CA ASP A 161 6.78 3.64 17.37
C ASP A 161 5.57 2.74 17.04
N ASN A 162 5.84 1.47 16.67
CA ASN A 162 4.87 0.41 16.34
C ASN A 162 4.13 0.54 15.00
N ASP A 163 3.88 1.75 14.51
CA ASP A 163 3.22 1.95 13.21
C ASP A 163 4.17 1.64 12.05
N SER A 164 3.63 1.00 11.01
CA SER A 164 4.38 0.59 9.83
C SER A 164 3.91 1.26 8.54
N PHE A 165 2.65 1.65 8.50
CA PHE A 165 2.10 2.46 7.42
C PHE A 165 0.92 3.32 7.91
N LEU A 166 0.86 4.56 7.44
CA LEU A 166 -0.24 5.49 7.68
C LEU A 166 -0.70 6.05 6.33
N PHE A 167 -2.01 6.01 6.09
CA PHE A 167 -2.65 6.65 4.96
C PHE A 167 -3.81 7.51 5.43
N LEU A 168 -3.54 8.82 5.61
CA LEU A 168 -4.42 9.74 6.31
C LEU A 168 -4.64 11.03 5.52
N GLN A 169 -5.79 11.67 5.71
CA GLN A 169 -6.03 13.03 5.22
C GLN A 169 -5.53 14.05 6.26
N ASP A 170 -4.22 14.10 6.46
CA ASP A 170 -3.57 14.93 7.50
C ASP A 170 -2.58 15.96 6.95
N GLU A 171 -2.41 16.02 5.62
CA GLU A 171 -1.51 16.95 4.93
C GLU A 171 -0.08 16.93 5.49
N HIS A 172 0.35 15.77 5.99
CA HIS A 172 1.68 15.61 6.59
C HIS A 172 2.78 16.14 5.66
N ARG A 173 3.58 17.08 6.18
CA ARG A 173 4.68 17.76 5.45
C ARG A 173 4.24 18.54 4.20
N LEU A 174 3.00 18.98 4.14
CA LEU A 174 2.55 19.91 3.11
C LEU A 174 2.55 21.37 3.57
N ALA A 175 2.91 21.65 4.83
CA ALA A 175 2.93 23.01 5.37
C ALA A 175 3.80 23.96 4.52
N GLY A 176 3.21 25.04 4.02
CA GLY A 176 3.87 26.00 3.13
C GLY A 176 3.97 25.58 1.67
N HIS A 177 3.50 24.38 1.30
CA HIS A 177 3.41 23.95 -0.09
C HIS A 177 2.11 24.47 -0.74
N PRO A 178 2.07 24.79 -2.06
CA PRO A 178 0.84 25.18 -2.76
C PRO A 178 -0.31 24.15 -2.66
N GLN A 179 -0.01 22.92 -2.23
CA GLN A 179 -0.96 21.83 -2.02
C GLN A 179 -1.52 21.77 -0.59
N GLU A 180 -1.05 22.61 0.34
CA GLU A 180 -1.63 22.75 1.67
C GLU A 180 -3.10 23.18 1.60
N GLY A 181 -3.94 22.64 2.49
CA GLY A 181 -5.36 22.94 2.61
C GLY A 181 -6.24 22.38 1.48
N GLN A 182 -5.68 21.55 0.59
CA GLN A 182 -6.42 20.96 -0.53
C GLN A 182 -7.07 19.61 -0.18
N GLY A 183 -6.84 19.10 1.03
CA GLY A 183 -7.43 17.85 1.49
C GLY A 183 -6.81 16.61 0.84
N TYR A 184 -5.51 16.66 0.52
CA TYR A 184 -4.78 15.50 0.02
C TYR A 184 -4.69 14.40 1.08
N TRP A 185 -4.66 13.17 0.61
CA TRP A 185 -4.30 12.01 1.42
C TRP A 185 -2.80 11.82 1.34
N VAL A 186 -2.17 11.46 2.45
CA VAL A 186 -0.73 11.22 2.52
C VAL A 186 -0.48 9.79 2.95
N GLY A 187 0.25 9.05 2.12
CA GLY A 187 0.75 7.72 2.44
C GLY A 187 2.19 7.83 2.92
N ARG A 188 2.48 7.26 4.10
CA ARG A 188 3.82 7.14 4.66
C ARG A 188 4.00 5.77 5.28
N GLY A 189 5.07 5.07 4.93
CA GLY A 189 5.36 3.76 5.52
C GLY A 189 6.82 3.41 5.42
N TRP A 190 7.23 2.43 6.23
CA TRP A 190 8.62 2.04 6.36
C TRP A 190 8.80 0.62 5.82
N LEU A 191 9.88 0.43 5.06
CA LEU A 191 10.13 -0.79 4.33
C LEU A 191 11.50 -1.37 4.66
N ASP A 192 11.67 -2.65 4.39
CA ASP A 192 12.98 -3.30 4.32
C ASP A 192 13.05 -4.23 3.08
N SER A 193 14.25 -4.73 2.75
CA SER A 193 14.45 -5.72 1.68
C SER A 193 15.38 -6.83 2.13
N SER A 194 15.30 -7.96 1.42
CA SER A 194 16.26 -9.05 1.53
C SER A 194 17.63 -8.72 0.92
N HIS A 195 17.74 -7.63 0.16
CA HIS A 195 18.89 -7.38 -0.70
C HIS A 195 20.00 -6.58 -0.01
N HIS A 196 19.69 -5.67 0.92
CA HIS A 196 20.68 -4.93 1.70
C HIS A 196 20.15 -4.36 3.02
N SER A 197 21.02 -4.25 4.04
CA SER A 197 20.74 -3.60 5.32
C SER A 197 21.19 -2.13 5.32
N GLY A 198 20.40 -1.25 5.93
CA GLY A 198 20.74 0.18 6.12
C GLY A 198 20.16 1.11 5.05
N GLY A 199 20.24 2.42 5.33
CA GLY A 199 19.64 3.47 4.51
C GLY A 199 18.14 3.68 4.76
N THR A 200 17.58 4.73 4.18
CA THR A 200 16.14 5.03 4.26
C THR A 200 15.39 4.22 3.20
N LYS A 201 14.28 3.63 3.62
CA LYS A 201 13.41 2.80 2.79
C LYS A 201 11.97 3.10 3.20
N ASP A 202 11.27 3.87 2.39
CA ASP A 202 9.96 4.37 2.74
C ASP A 202 9.06 4.58 1.53
N PHE A 203 7.76 4.45 1.79
CA PHE A 203 6.74 5.12 0.99
C PHE A 203 6.57 6.52 1.54
N LEU A 204 6.50 7.50 0.64
CA LEU A 204 6.07 8.85 0.96
C LEU A 204 5.42 9.45 -0.29
N PHE A 205 4.10 9.53 -0.30
CA PHE A 205 3.34 9.96 -1.47
C PHE A 205 2.08 10.74 -1.07
N ILE A 206 1.57 11.55 -1.99
CA ILE A 206 0.22 12.11 -1.87
C ILE A 206 -0.74 11.31 -2.74
N ALA A 207 -2.04 11.34 -2.43
CA ALA A 207 -3.03 10.63 -3.20
C ALA A 207 -4.37 11.38 -3.29
N ILE A 208 -5.09 11.11 -4.38
CA ILE A 208 -6.41 11.67 -4.68
C ILE A 208 -7.38 10.51 -4.93
N PRO A 209 -8.61 10.53 -4.39
CA PRO A 209 -9.59 9.48 -4.66
C PRO A 209 -9.82 9.26 -6.16
N THR A 210 -9.81 8.01 -6.63
CA THR A 210 -10.12 7.69 -8.03
C THR A 210 -11.63 7.86 -8.30
N PRO A 211 -12.04 8.25 -9.51
CA PRO A 211 -13.45 8.25 -9.88
C PRO A 211 -14.09 6.88 -9.59
N GLY A 212 -15.15 6.86 -8.78
CA GLY A 212 -15.85 5.64 -8.35
C GLY A 212 -15.50 5.16 -6.93
N ALA A 213 -14.45 5.68 -6.28
CA ALA A 213 -14.15 5.39 -4.88
C ALA A 213 -15.07 6.15 -3.89
N ALA A 214 -15.74 7.21 -4.34
CA ALA A 214 -16.47 8.15 -3.50
C ALA A 214 -17.79 7.62 -2.91
N SER A 215 -18.23 6.40 -3.22
CA SER A 215 -19.59 5.94 -2.89
C SER A 215 -19.75 5.21 -1.56
N ILE A 216 -18.68 4.81 -0.85
CA ILE A 216 -18.82 3.90 0.31
C ILE A 216 -18.22 4.45 1.62
N GLY A 217 -17.18 5.30 1.57
CA GLY A 217 -16.41 5.70 2.75
C GLY A 217 -17.10 6.61 3.79
N LEU A 218 -18.14 7.37 3.42
CA LEU A 218 -18.70 8.40 4.32
C LEU A 218 -19.86 7.94 5.21
N MET A 219 -20.40 6.72 5.04
CA MET A 219 -21.58 6.27 5.81
C MET A 219 -21.31 5.19 6.88
N GLY A 220 -20.12 4.58 6.91
CA GLY A 220 -19.84 3.43 7.79
C GLY A 220 -19.30 3.75 9.18
N VAL A 221 -18.45 4.77 9.33
CA VAL A 221 -17.67 4.95 10.56
C VAL A 221 -18.47 5.63 11.68
N GLY A 222 -19.51 6.40 11.35
CA GLY A 222 -20.33 7.12 12.34
C GLY A 222 -21.26 6.22 13.19
N LEU A 223 -21.57 5.00 12.77
CA LEU A 223 -22.59 4.17 13.44
C LEU A 223 -22.01 3.05 14.33
N ALA A 224 -20.76 2.62 14.09
CA ALA A 224 -20.13 1.55 14.87
C ALA A 224 -19.67 1.98 16.29
N ALA A 225 -19.45 3.27 16.52
CA ALA A 225 -19.01 3.78 17.83
C ALA A 225 -20.12 3.86 18.90
N SER A 226 -21.40 3.63 18.55
CA SER A 226 -22.53 3.83 19.48
C SER A 226 -22.94 2.58 20.27
N ARG A 227 -22.37 1.39 20.00
CA ARG A 227 -22.94 0.13 20.52
C ARG A 227 -22.16 -0.56 21.65
N ARG A 228 -21.20 0.12 22.28
CA ARG A 228 -20.43 -0.46 23.41
C ARG A 228 -20.40 0.43 24.65
N ARG A 229 -21.59 0.81 25.14
CA ARG A 229 -21.82 1.18 26.55
C ARG A 229 -23.20 0.69 27.00
N ARG A 230 -23.26 -0.55 27.47
CA ARG A 230 -24.23 -1.05 28.44
C ARG A 230 -23.52 -2.04 29.35
#